data_AF-A0A913XQF9-F1
#
_entry.id   AF-A0A913XQF9-F1
#
_cell.length_a   1.000
_cell.length_b   1.000
_cell.length_c   1.000
_cell.angle_alpha   90.00
_cell.angle_beta   90.00
_cell.angle_gamma   90.00
#
_symmetry.space_group_name_H-M   'P 1'
#
loop_
_entity.id
_entity.type
_entity.pdbx_description
1 polymer ?
#
loop_
_entity_poly.entity_id
_entity_poly.type
_entity_poly.pdbx_seq_one_letter_code
_entity_poly.pdbx_strand_id
1 'polypeptide(L)'
;MIILGRILVFIGLVAILHAGYSAVQCRTYYKLLEEEFTSLPVDIFIQCLLGMLFGCVGVVLVAGEFKEIRAAAEMASKSWESLGNRPSFYTFNHRGKKLYSDLPQSSNW
;
A
#
# COMPACT_ATOMS: atom_id res chain seq x y z
N MET A 1 -7.38 -4.52 -3.24
CA MET A 1 -7.62 -3.46 -2.22
C MET A 1 -6.53 -2.40 -2.16
N ILE A 2 -5.24 -2.76 -2.30
CA ILE A 2 -4.12 -1.82 -2.17
C ILE A 2 -4.19 -0.61 -3.11
N ILE A 3 -4.54 -0.80 -4.39
CA ILE A 3 -4.68 0.30 -5.37
C ILE A 3 -5.78 1.29 -4.96
N LEU A 4 -6.93 0.77 -4.53
CA LEU A 4 -8.03 1.60 -4.02
C LEU A 4 -7.61 2.36 -2.75
N GLY A 5 -6.91 1.71 -1.82
CA GLY A 5 -6.38 2.35 -0.62
C GLY A 5 -5.43 3.49 -0.95
N ARG A 6 -4.50 3.30 -1.89
CA ARG A 6 -3.58 4.35 -2.37
C ARG A 6 -4.32 5.55 -2.96
N ILE A 7 -5.36 5.30 -3.74
CA ILE A 7 -6.21 6.35 -4.31
C ILE A 7 -6.93 7.11 -3.20
N LEU A 8 -7.50 6.41 -2.20
CA LEU A 8 -8.16 7.04 -1.06
C LEU A 8 -7.20 7.92 -0.25
N VAL A 9 -5.98 7.43 0.02
CA VAL A 9 -4.95 8.21 0.73
C VAL A 9 -4.61 9.47 -0.05
N PHE A 10 -4.40 9.35 -1.36
CA PHE A 10 -4.09 10.50 -2.21
C PHE A 10 -5.22 11.54 -2.19
N ILE A 11 -6.48 11.11 -2.35
CA ILE A 11 -7.65 11.99 -2.29
C ILE A 11 -7.77 12.63 -0.90
N GLY A 12 -7.59 11.86 0.17
CA GLY A 12 -7.62 12.37 1.55
C GLY A 12 -6.57 13.45 1.80
N LEU A 13 -5.33 13.24 1.33
CA LEU A 13 -4.25 14.23 1.44
C LEU A 13 -4.56 15.52 0.67
N VAL A 14 -5.04 15.40 -0.57
CA VAL A 14 -5.43 16.56 -1.38
C VAL A 14 -6.60 17.31 -0.73
N ALA A 15 -7.58 16.60 -0.18
CA ALA A 15 -8.73 17.20 0.50
C ALA A 15 -8.31 17.98 1.76
N ILE A 16 -7.39 17.43 2.56
CA ILE A 16 -6.84 18.11 3.75
C ILE A 16 -6.01 19.33 3.35
N LEU A 17 -5.16 19.22 2.31
CA LEU A 17 -4.39 20.34 1.79
C LEU A 17 -5.30 21.48 1.31
N HIS A 18 -6.37 21.14 0.58
CA HIS A 18 -7.36 22.10 0.12
C HIS A 18 -8.08 22.77 1.30
N ALA A 19 -8.55 21.99 2.28
CA ALA A 19 -9.19 22.54 3.47
C ALA A 19 -8.24 23.45 4.27
N GLY A 20 -6.97 23.10 4.37
CA GLY A 20 -5.93 23.92 4.99
C GLY A 20 -5.70 25.24 4.26
N TYR A 21 -5.64 25.20 2.92
CA TYR A 21 -5.56 26.42 2.11
C TYR A 21 -6.78 27.32 2.30
N SER A 22 -7.99 26.75 2.23
CA SER A 22 -9.24 27.48 2.47
C SER A 22 -9.31 28.11 3.87
N ALA A 23 -8.83 27.40 4.90
CA ALA A 23 -8.78 27.92 6.27
C ALA A 23 -7.81 29.12 6.40
N VAL A 24 -6.63 29.03 5.78
CA VAL A 24 -5.66 30.13 5.75
C VAL A 24 -6.21 31.34 4.99
N GLN A 25 -6.87 31.10 3.86
CA GLN A 25 -7.49 32.15 3.06
C GLN A 25 -8.61 32.84 3.84
N CYS A 26 -9.50 32.08 4.47
CA CYS A 26 -10.56 32.61 5.34
C CYS A 26 -9.99 33.51 6.44
N ARG A 27 -8.96 33.04 7.16
CA ARG A 27 -8.32 33.83 8.21
C ARG A 27 -7.64 35.10 7.66
N THR A 28 -7.04 35.02 6.49
CA THR A 28 -6.41 36.19 5.84
C THR A 28 -7.45 37.20 5.40
N TYR A 29 -8.60 36.74 4.91
CA TYR A 29 -9.71 37.58 4.49
C TYR A 29 -10.29 38.39 5.66
N TYR A 30 -10.57 37.76 6.81
CA TYR A 30 -11.03 38.48 8.01
C TYR A 30 -10.02 39.52 8.50
N LYS A 31 -8.71 39.21 8.44
CA LYS A 31 -7.66 40.18 8.78
C LYS A 31 -7.66 41.40 7.86
N LEU A 32 -7.95 41.22 6.57
CA LEU A 32 -8.01 42.32 5.60
C LEU A 32 -9.25 43.20 5.79
N LEU A 33 -10.34 42.63 6.29
CA LEU A 33 -11.57 43.36 6.61
C LEU A 33 -11.53 44.05 7.98
N GLU A 34 -10.44 43.88 8.75
CA GLU A 34 -10.31 44.34 10.13
C GLU A 34 -11.43 43.82 11.07
N GLU A 35 -12.11 42.73 10.67
CA GLU A 35 -13.14 42.09 11.47
C GLU A 35 -12.54 40.99 12.37
N GLU A 36 -13.18 40.77 13.53
CA GLU A 36 -12.77 39.70 14.44
C GLU A 36 -13.13 38.32 13.87
N PHE A 37 -12.15 37.41 13.86
CA PHE A 37 -12.36 36.03 13.46
C PHE A 37 -13.22 35.30 14.51
N THR A 38 -14.49 35.06 14.20
CA THR A 38 -15.43 34.39 15.10
C THR A 38 -15.30 32.88 15.04
N SER A 39 -15.39 32.29 13.84
CA SER A 39 -15.33 30.84 13.66
C SER A 39 -14.98 30.44 12.23
N LEU A 40 -14.58 29.18 12.06
CA LEU A 40 -14.32 28.62 10.74
C LEU A 40 -15.65 28.19 10.09
N PRO A 41 -15.85 28.47 8.78
CA PRO A 41 -17.00 27.94 8.04
C PRO A 41 -17.13 26.42 8.17
N VAL A 42 -18.38 25.97 8.33
CA VAL A 42 -18.71 24.55 8.60
C VAL A 42 -18.33 23.65 7.42
N ASP A 43 -18.36 24.17 6.19
CA ASP A 43 -17.94 23.45 4.98
C ASP A 43 -16.45 23.05 5.05
N ILE A 44 -15.55 23.96 5.45
CA ILE A 44 -14.11 23.69 5.59
C ILE A 44 -13.87 22.64 6.68
N PHE A 45 -14.62 22.73 7.78
CA PHE A 45 -14.55 21.77 8.87
C PHE A 45 -14.96 20.36 8.41
N ILE A 46 -16.10 20.24 7.70
CA ILE A 46 -16.58 18.97 7.16
C ILE A 46 -15.60 18.42 6.11
N GLN A 47 -15.06 19.26 5.23
CA GLN A 47 -14.09 18.85 4.23
C GLN A 47 -12.81 18.27 4.87
N CYS A 48 -12.31 18.92 5.92
CA CYS A 48 -11.15 18.44 6.68
C CYS A 48 -11.44 17.10 7.35
N LEU A 49 -12.62 16.95 7.97
CA LEU A 49 -13.04 15.72 8.63
C LEU A 49 -13.17 14.55 7.63
N LEU A 50 -13.79 14.79 6.47
CA LEU A 50 -13.89 13.79 5.41
C LEU A 50 -12.52 13.43 4.83
N GLY A 51 -11.64 14.41 4.62
CA GLY A 51 -10.26 14.18 4.17
C GLY A 51 -9.48 13.29 5.15
N MET A 52 -9.62 13.54 6.46
CA MET A 52 -9.02 12.71 7.51
C MET A 52 -9.57 11.29 7.49
N LEU A 53 -10.90 11.13 7.42
CA LEU A 53 -11.54 9.81 7.37
C LEU A 53 -11.09 9.01 6.14
N PHE A 54 -11.04 9.62 4.96
CA PHE A 54 -10.53 8.95 3.76
C PHE A 54 -9.06 8.57 3.88
N GLY A 55 -8.24 9.42 4.50
CA GLY A 55 -6.85 9.11 4.82
C GLY A 55 -6.73 7.86 5.71
N CYS A 56 -7.46 7.83 6.83
CA CYS A 56 -7.46 6.70 7.77
C CYS A 56 -7.91 5.39 7.09
N VAL A 57 -9.04 5.42 6.38
CA VAL A 57 -9.56 4.24 5.67
C VAL A 57 -8.58 3.80 4.58
N GLY A 58 -8.01 4.73 3.83
CA GLY A 58 -7.02 4.46 2.80
C GLY A 58 -5.78 3.76 3.35
N VAL A 59 -5.23 4.23 4.48
CA VAL A 59 -4.04 3.63 5.12
C VAL A 59 -4.33 2.21 5.58
N VAL A 60 -5.48 1.97 6.20
CA VAL A 60 -5.88 0.62 6.65
C VAL A 60 -5.97 -0.35 5.46
N LEU A 61 -6.51 0.09 4.32
CA LEU A 61 -6.59 -0.73 3.10
C LEU A 61 -5.22 -0.99 2.44
N VAL A 62 -4.23 -0.14 2.69
CA VAL A 62 -2.85 -0.30 2.18
C VAL A 62 -2.00 -1.17 3.12
N ALA A 63 -2.30 -1.18 4.42
CA ALA A 63 -1.53 -1.91 5.44
C ALA A 63 -1.44 -3.43 5.18
N GLY A 64 -2.32 -3.96 4.33
CA GLY A 64 -2.30 -5.36 3.92
C GLY A 64 -3.06 -6.28 4.86
N GLU A 65 -3.04 -7.57 4.54
CA GLU A 65 -3.76 -8.57 5.32
C GLU A 65 -2.86 -9.16 6.41
N PHE A 66 -3.47 -9.53 7.53
CA PHE A 66 -2.77 -10.23 8.60
C PHE A 66 -2.41 -11.65 8.15
N LYS A 67 -1.16 -12.04 8.40
CA LYS A 67 -0.70 -13.42 8.19
C LYS A 67 -0.93 -14.24 9.46
N GLU A 68 -1.29 -15.51 9.29
CA GLU A 68 -1.47 -16.43 10.42
C GLU A 68 -0.15 -16.65 11.19
N ILE A 69 -0.23 -16.65 12.52
CA ILE A 69 0.95 -16.80 13.41
C ILE A 69 1.51 -18.24 13.36
N ARG A 70 0.66 -19.23 13.07
CA ARG A 70 1.03 -20.65 13.12
C ARG A 70 1.84 -21.04 11.87
N ALA A 71 3.14 -21.29 12.07
CA ALA A 71 4.01 -21.80 11.01
C ALA A 71 3.52 -23.12 10.37
N ALA A 72 2.79 -23.94 11.12
CA ALA A 72 2.21 -25.19 10.60
C ALA A 72 1.19 -24.96 9.46
N ALA A 73 0.45 -23.85 9.49
CA ALA A 73 -0.54 -23.52 8.45
C ALA A 73 0.16 -23.15 7.12
N GLU A 74 1.26 -22.39 7.20
CA GLU A 74 2.09 -22.09 6.03
C GLU A 74 2.79 -23.35 5.49
N MET A 75 3.31 -24.20 6.38
CA MET A 75 4.00 -25.43 5.98
C MET A 75 3.06 -26.49 5.40
N ALA A 76 1.78 -26.50 5.78
CA ALA A 76 0.77 -27.40 5.21
C ALA A 76 0.56 -27.17 3.69
N SER A 77 0.81 -25.95 3.21
CA SER A 77 0.74 -25.64 1.77
C SER A 77 1.98 -26.09 0.97
N LYS A 78 3.07 -26.48 1.64
CA LYS A 78 4.33 -26.88 0.98
C LYS A 78 4.38 -28.38 0.77
N SER A 79 4.77 -28.81 -0.44
CA SER A 79 4.97 -30.23 -0.76
C SER A 79 6.37 -30.71 -0.36
N TRP A 80 6.51 -32.02 -0.16
CA TRP A 80 7.81 -32.66 0.08
C TRP A 80 8.81 -32.44 -1.06
N GLU A 81 8.35 -32.38 -2.31
CA GLU A 81 9.18 -32.08 -3.47
C GLU A 81 9.84 -30.70 -3.36
N SER A 82 9.08 -29.69 -2.91
CA SER A 82 9.62 -28.34 -2.70
C SER A 82 10.61 -28.27 -1.53
N LEU A 83 10.40 -29.10 -0.50
CA LEU A 83 11.22 -29.11 0.72
C LEU A 83 12.50 -29.94 0.59
N GLY A 84 12.42 -31.05 -0.16
CA GLY A 84 13.53 -31.97 -0.41
C GLY A 84 14.56 -31.41 -1.40
N ASN A 85 14.16 -30.41 -2.18
CA ASN A 85 15.03 -29.69 -3.09
C ASN A 85 16.08 -28.87 -2.32
N ARG A 86 17.36 -29.27 -2.38
CA ARG A 86 18.47 -28.58 -1.70
C ARG A 86 19.43 -27.95 -2.72
N PRO A 87 19.29 -26.65 -3.06
CA PRO A 87 20.08 -26.01 -4.11
C PRO A 87 21.59 -26.09 -3.88
N SER A 88 22.04 -26.03 -2.64
CA SER A 88 23.46 -26.13 -2.28
C SER A 88 24.08 -27.49 -2.59
N PHE A 89 23.28 -28.53 -2.82
CA PHE A 89 23.72 -29.90 -3.09
C PHE A 89 23.32 -30.38 -4.50
N TYR A 90 23.07 -29.46 -5.43
CA TYR A 90 22.78 -29.84 -6.80
C TYR A 90 23.94 -30.56 -7.47
N THR A 91 23.59 -31.70 -8.06
CA THR A 91 24.48 -32.44 -8.96
C THR A 91 23.86 -32.41 -10.34
N PHE A 92 24.64 -32.01 -11.34
CA PHE A 92 24.17 -31.86 -12.73
C PHE A 92 24.36 -33.14 -13.56
N ASN A 93 24.66 -34.26 -12.90
CA ASN A 93 24.86 -35.57 -13.52
C ASN A 93 23.55 -36.38 -13.53
N HIS A 94 22.47 -35.80 -14.05
CA HIS A 94 21.16 -36.45 -14.16
C HIS A 94 20.76 -36.65 -15.63
N ARG A 95 19.74 -37.50 -15.86
CA ARG A 95 19.25 -37.89 -17.20
C ARG A 95 18.79 -36.69 -18.05
N GLY A 96 18.37 -35.61 -17.39
CA GLY A 96 17.98 -34.35 -18.04
C GLY A 96 19.08 -33.78 -18.93
N LYS A 97 20.37 -33.99 -18.61
CA LYS A 97 21.49 -33.55 -19.44
C LYS A 97 21.48 -34.13 -20.87
N LYS A 98 20.99 -35.37 -21.04
CA LYS A 98 20.88 -36.02 -22.36
C LYS A 98 19.50 -35.88 -22.99
N LEU A 99 18.46 -35.79 -22.18
CA LEU A 99 17.08 -35.66 -22.66
C LEU A 99 16.76 -34.25 -23.17
N TYR A 100 17.48 -33.24 -22.66
CA TYR A 100 17.24 -31.82 -22.97
C TYR A 100 18.50 -31.14 -23.54
N SER A 101 19.40 -31.90 -24.19
CA SER A 101 20.65 -31.37 -24.74
C SER A 101 20.44 -30.39 -25.90
N ASP A 102 19.35 -30.56 -26.65
CA ASP A 102 19.11 -29.87 -27.92
C ASP A 102 18.23 -28.61 -27.75
N LEU A 103 17.73 -28.37 -26.54
CA LEU A 103 16.99 -27.16 -26.21
C LEU A 103 17.98 -26.00 -26.00
N PRO A 104 17.70 -24.79 -26.53
CA PRO A 104 18.51 -23.62 -26.24
C PRO A 104 18.52 -23.41 -24.73
N GLN A 105 19.68 -23.59 -24.10
CA GLN A 105 19.83 -23.32 -22.68
C GLN A 105 19.66 -21.81 -22.47
N SER A 106 18.55 -21.38 -21.85
CA SER A 106 18.46 -19.99 -21.42
C SER A 106 19.47 -19.80 -20.29
N SER A 107 20.60 -19.16 -20.62
CA SER A 107 21.72 -18.86 -19.73
C SER A 107 21.40 -17.72 -18.77
N ASN A 108 20.24 -17.76 -18.12
CA ASN A 108 19.81 -16.74 -17.17
C ASN A 108 19.66 -17.40 -15.81
N TRP A 109 20.80 -17.54 -15.14
CA TRP A 109 20.88 -17.59 -13.68
C TRP A 109 21.18 -16.17 -13.20
#